data_AF-A0A285PK05-F1
#
_entry.id   AF-A0A285PK05-F1
#
_cell.length_a   1.000
_cell.length_b   1.000
_cell.length_c   1.000
_cell.angle_alpha   90.00
_cell.angle_beta   90.00
_cell.angle_gamma   90.00
#
_symmetry.space_group_name_H-M   'P 1'
#
loop_
_entity.id
_entity.type
_entity.pdbx_description
1 polymer ?
#
loop_
_entity_poly.entity_id
_entity_poly.type
_entity_poly.pdbx_seq_one_letter_code
_entity_poly.pdbx_strand_id
1 'polypeptide(L)'
;MNLELGDTRLIIDECKSYGCLRNQAAYILATAYWETARTMKPVVEAYWLSEAWRKRNLRYYPWHGRGYVQLTWEANYKKAATQLALPFDQDPELALQSEPAAKILVKGSMEGWFTRKKIGDYITLSKSDFHNARRVINGRDKAGEIARIAKQYDQALKSEGYGEEEKAPQAEPTPIIHKSLAESKEMIGGVTGLVTALGALLDQLDGKVVAIVLGGIAIGFIANRLYARWKDER
;
A
#
# COMPACT_ATOMS: atom_id res chain seq x y z
N MET A 1 11.33 11.11 0.55
CA MET A 1 10.08 11.34 -0.22
C MET A 1 8.92 11.11 0.72
N ASN A 2 7.81 11.84 0.56
CA ASN A 2 6.59 11.57 1.32
C ASN A 2 5.81 10.45 0.62
N LEU A 3 5.68 9.29 1.27
CA LEU A 3 4.96 8.14 0.71
C LEU A 3 3.44 8.20 0.93
N GLU A 4 2.97 9.19 1.68
CA GLU A 4 1.54 9.48 1.91
C GLU A 4 0.99 10.61 1.00
N LEU A 5 1.82 11.13 0.09
CA LEU A 5 1.41 12.24 -0.76
C LEU A 5 0.45 11.76 -1.86
N GLY A 6 -0.75 12.33 -1.91
CA GLY A 6 -1.73 12.04 -2.95
C GLY A 6 -2.02 10.53 -3.05
N ASP A 7 -1.93 9.97 -4.25
CA ASP A 7 -2.18 8.55 -4.52
C ASP A 7 -0.89 7.71 -4.50
N THR A 8 0.17 8.17 -3.82
CA THR A 8 1.43 7.43 -3.73
C THR A 8 1.24 6.01 -3.19
N ARG A 9 0.42 5.82 -2.15
CA ARG A 9 0.10 4.49 -1.59
C ARG A 9 -0.58 3.58 -2.59
N LEU A 10 -1.57 4.09 -3.31
CA LEU A 10 -2.24 3.34 -4.37
C LEU A 10 -1.25 2.86 -5.45
N ILE A 11 -0.33 3.71 -5.88
CA ILE A 11 0.68 3.34 -6.89
C ILE A 11 1.66 2.31 -6.33
N ILE A 12 2.04 2.40 -5.04
CA ILE A 12 2.87 1.41 -4.36
C ILE A 12 2.16 0.05 -4.33
N ASP A 13 0.87 0.03 -3.97
CA ASP A 13 0.09 -1.21 -3.87
C ASP A 13 -0.11 -1.86 -5.24
N GLU A 14 -0.36 -1.06 -6.28
CA GLU A 14 -0.41 -1.55 -7.66
C GLU A 14 0.96 -2.11 -8.11
N CYS A 15 2.07 -1.43 -7.75
CA CYS A 15 3.42 -1.94 -8.02
C CYS A 15 3.66 -3.29 -7.34
N LYS A 16 3.24 -3.46 -6.08
CA LYS A 16 3.34 -4.73 -5.33
C LYS A 16 2.49 -5.82 -6.00
N SER A 17 1.23 -5.51 -6.33
CA SER A 17 0.32 -6.44 -6.98
C SER A 17 0.84 -6.93 -8.32
N TYR A 18 1.49 -6.06 -9.10
CA TYR A 18 2.15 -6.44 -10.36
C TYR A 18 3.46 -7.22 -10.16
N GLY A 19 4.07 -7.18 -8.96
CA GLY A 19 5.37 -7.81 -8.69
C GLY A 19 6.57 -6.95 -9.13
N CYS A 20 6.43 -5.63 -9.10
CA CYS A 20 7.54 -4.72 -9.39
C CYS A 20 8.65 -4.84 -8.34
N LEU A 21 9.90 -4.87 -8.80
CA LEU A 21 11.05 -4.69 -7.91
C LEU A 21 11.01 -3.30 -7.26
N ARG A 22 11.63 -3.14 -6.08
CA ARG A 22 11.68 -1.85 -5.38
C ARG A 22 12.19 -0.70 -6.27
N ASN A 23 13.28 -0.93 -7.00
CA ASN A 23 13.87 0.07 -7.88
C ASN A 23 12.96 0.38 -9.10
N GLN A 24 12.19 -0.59 -9.57
CA GLN A 24 11.19 -0.38 -10.62
C GLN A 24 10.03 0.48 -10.10
N ALA A 25 9.48 0.14 -8.93
CA ALA A 25 8.44 0.92 -8.25
C ALA A 25 8.91 2.37 -7.98
N ALA A 26 10.17 2.55 -7.56
CA ALA A 26 10.77 3.86 -7.35
C ALA A 26 10.78 4.72 -8.62
N TYR A 27 11.11 4.14 -9.77
CA TYR A 27 11.08 4.86 -11.05
C TYR A 27 9.64 5.18 -11.51
N ILE A 28 8.70 4.26 -11.27
CA ILE A 28 7.27 4.47 -11.55
C ILE A 28 6.72 5.65 -10.74
N LEU A 29 7.00 5.68 -9.43
CA LEU A 29 6.62 6.79 -8.55
C LEU A 29 7.27 8.12 -8.98
N ALA A 30 8.55 8.10 -9.36
CA ALA A 30 9.23 9.29 -9.86
C ALA A 30 8.60 9.83 -11.14
N THR A 31 8.16 8.96 -12.03
CA THR A 31 7.40 9.33 -13.23
C THR A 31 6.10 10.01 -12.83
N ALA A 32 5.26 9.36 -12.02
CA ALA A 32 3.98 9.93 -11.58
C ALA A 32 4.16 11.29 -10.90
N TYR A 33 5.15 11.40 -10.01
CA TYR A 33 5.47 12.63 -9.31
C TYR A 33 5.87 13.77 -10.27
N TRP A 34 6.64 13.45 -11.31
CA TRP A 34 7.04 14.43 -12.31
C TRP A 34 5.86 14.90 -13.17
N GLU A 35 5.13 13.95 -13.76
CA GLU A 35 4.07 14.23 -14.73
C GLU A 35 2.84 14.91 -14.10
N THR A 36 2.59 14.69 -12.81
CA THR A 36 1.44 15.26 -12.09
C THR A 36 1.73 16.58 -11.40
N ALA A 37 2.81 17.26 -11.80
CA ALA A 37 3.30 18.46 -11.13
C ALA A 37 3.46 18.27 -9.61
N ARG A 38 3.89 17.08 -9.17
CA ARG A 38 4.18 16.71 -7.77
C ARG A 38 2.94 16.57 -6.88
N THR A 39 1.75 16.60 -7.45
CA THR A 39 0.51 16.39 -6.69
C THR A 39 0.27 14.92 -6.35
N MET A 40 0.86 14.01 -7.13
CA MET A 40 0.56 12.57 -7.07
C MET A 40 -0.94 12.29 -7.23
N LYS A 41 -1.65 13.13 -8.00
CA LYS A 41 -3.04 12.92 -8.42
C LYS A 41 -3.11 12.86 -9.93
N PRO A 42 -4.02 12.06 -10.53
CA PRO A 42 -4.25 12.09 -11.98
C PRO A 42 -4.55 13.52 -12.45
N VAL A 43 -3.88 13.97 -13.51
CA VAL A 43 -4.12 15.31 -14.08
C VAL A 43 -4.45 15.22 -15.55
N VAL A 44 -5.20 16.21 -16.02
CA VAL A 44 -5.47 16.42 -17.44
C VAL A 44 -4.45 17.38 -18.04
N GLU A 45 -4.04 17.12 -19.28
CA GLU A 45 -3.16 18.00 -20.04
C GLU A 45 -3.72 19.43 -20.07
N ALA A 46 -2.87 20.41 -19.77
CA ALA A 46 -3.25 21.82 -19.69
C ALA A 46 -4.50 22.05 -18.82
N TYR A 47 -4.54 21.49 -17.60
CA TYR A 47 -5.68 21.59 -16.68
C TYR A 47 -6.10 23.04 -16.34
N TRP A 48 -5.22 24.02 -16.53
CA TRP A 48 -5.51 25.45 -16.35
C TRP A 48 -6.23 26.09 -17.55
N LEU A 49 -6.39 25.37 -18.67
CA LEU A 49 -7.10 25.83 -19.87
C LEU A 49 -8.46 25.15 -19.98
N SER A 50 -9.38 25.81 -20.69
CA SER A 50 -10.73 25.30 -20.91
C SER A 50 -10.76 24.09 -21.84
N GLU A 51 -11.82 23.29 -21.71
CA GLU A 51 -12.06 22.15 -22.59
C GLU A 51 -12.20 22.58 -24.05
N ALA A 52 -12.85 23.72 -24.30
CA ALA A 52 -12.94 24.31 -25.62
C ALA A 52 -11.56 24.65 -26.21
N TRP A 53 -10.61 25.07 -25.37
CA TRP A 53 -9.25 25.30 -25.82
C TRP A 53 -8.58 23.99 -26.23
N ARG A 54 -8.67 22.92 -25.42
CA ARG A 54 -8.10 21.60 -25.75
C ARG A 54 -8.66 21.07 -27.07
N LYS A 55 -9.98 21.13 -27.26
CA LYS A 55 -10.66 20.70 -28.48
C LYS A 55 -10.19 21.44 -29.73
N ARG A 56 -9.85 22.73 -29.61
CA ARG A 56 -9.39 23.56 -30.74
C ARG A 56 -7.90 23.43 -31.03
N ASN A 57 -7.07 23.16 -30.03
CA ASN A 57 -5.61 23.30 -30.13
C ASN A 57 -4.85 21.97 -30.11
N LEU A 58 -5.43 20.91 -29.55
CA LEU A 58 -4.76 19.60 -29.48
C LEU A 58 -5.16 18.75 -30.67
N ARG A 59 -4.21 18.51 -31.58
CA ARG A 59 -4.42 17.71 -32.81
C ARG A 59 -4.92 16.28 -32.58
N TYR A 60 -4.73 15.77 -31.36
CA TYR A 60 -5.10 14.43 -30.95
C TYR A 60 -6.34 14.42 -30.06
N TYR A 61 -7.08 15.53 -29.93
CA TYR A 61 -8.36 15.54 -29.22
C TYR A 61 -9.33 14.48 -29.80
N PRO A 62 -10.07 13.71 -28.98
CA PRO A 62 -10.18 13.78 -27.50
C PRO A 62 -9.06 13.04 -26.73
N TRP A 63 -8.12 12.40 -27.42
CA TRP A 63 -7.04 11.56 -26.89
C TRP A 63 -5.83 12.34 -26.35
N HIS A 64 -6.07 13.45 -25.65
CA HIS A 64 -5.03 14.22 -24.98
C HIS A 64 -4.57 13.58 -23.67
N GLY A 65 -3.48 14.11 -23.10
CA GLY A 65 -2.85 13.60 -21.89
C GLY A 65 -3.82 13.53 -20.71
N ARG A 66 -3.89 12.35 -20.08
CA ARG A 66 -4.61 12.10 -18.83
C ARG A 66 -3.81 11.18 -17.91
N GLY A 67 -4.09 11.27 -16.61
CA GLY A 67 -3.57 10.34 -15.62
C GLY A 67 -2.14 10.62 -15.17
N TYR A 68 -1.58 9.71 -14.38
CA TYR A 68 -0.23 9.84 -13.82
C TYR A 68 0.90 9.85 -14.85
N VAL A 69 0.62 9.37 -16.06
CA VAL A 69 1.62 9.21 -17.13
C VAL A 69 1.32 10.06 -18.36
N GLN A 70 0.27 10.89 -18.30
CA GLN A 70 -0.21 11.69 -19.44
C GLN A 70 -0.46 10.84 -20.70
N LEU A 71 -1.26 9.77 -20.56
CA LEU A 71 -1.63 8.88 -21.67
C LEU A 71 -2.23 9.71 -22.81
N THR A 72 -1.63 9.63 -24.00
CA THR A 72 -1.98 10.45 -25.17
C THR A 72 -2.06 9.56 -26.41
N TRP A 73 -2.83 9.97 -27.42
CA TRP A 73 -3.08 9.28 -28.70
C TRP A 73 -4.08 8.13 -28.63
N GLU A 74 -4.97 8.09 -29.62
CA GLU A 74 -6.02 7.07 -29.75
C GLU A 74 -5.48 5.64 -29.65
N ALA A 75 -4.35 5.36 -30.31
CA ALA A 75 -3.74 4.04 -30.30
C ALA A 75 -3.37 3.56 -28.88
N ASN A 76 -2.92 4.48 -28.01
CA ASN A 76 -2.58 4.16 -26.63
C ASN A 76 -3.83 3.96 -25.78
N TYR A 77 -4.89 4.75 -25.99
CA TYR A 77 -6.19 4.55 -25.32
C TYR A 77 -6.82 3.21 -25.72
N LYS A 78 -6.84 2.86 -27.01
CA LYS A 78 -7.30 1.54 -27.50
C LYS A 78 -6.49 0.39 -26.91
N LYS A 79 -5.17 0.55 -26.83
CA LYS A 79 -4.29 -0.44 -26.20
C LYS A 79 -4.62 -0.60 -24.72
N ALA A 80 -4.73 0.50 -23.98
CA ALA A 80 -5.13 0.46 -22.56
C ALA A 80 -6.50 -0.19 -22.39
N ALA A 81 -7.45 0.10 -23.28
CA ALA A 81 -8.80 -0.46 -23.24
C ALA A 81 -8.80 -1.99 -23.38
N THR A 82 -8.06 -2.49 -24.37
CA THR A 82 -7.89 -3.94 -24.56
C THR A 82 -7.18 -4.58 -23.37
N GLN A 83 -6.10 -3.96 -22.88
CA GLN A 83 -5.23 -4.56 -21.87
C GLN A 83 -5.81 -4.56 -20.46
N LEU A 84 -6.76 -3.67 -20.17
CA LEU A 84 -7.40 -3.56 -18.87
C LEU A 84 -8.90 -3.91 -18.91
N ALA A 85 -9.43 -4.26 -20.08
CA ALA A 85 -10.85 -4.53 -20.30
C ALA A 85 -11.77 -3.40 -19.77
N LEU A 86 -11.34 -2.15 -19.98
CA LEU A 86 -12.07 -0.93 -19.60
C LEU A 86 -12.27 -0.06 -20.85
N PRO A 87 -13.39 0.64 -21.01
CA PRO A 87 -13.74 1.30 -22.27
C PRO A 87 -13.04 2.65 -22.46
N PHE A 88 -11.71 2.75 -22.26
CA PHE A 88 -10.97 4.01 -22.40
C PHE A 88 -11.04 4.61 -23.80
N ASP A 89 -11.27 3.79 -24.83
CA ASP A 89 -11.45 4.18 -26.22
C ASP A 89 -12.88 4.64 -26.56
N GLN A 90 -13.78 4.62 -25.56
CA GLN A 90 -15.12 5.21 -25.64
C GLN A 90 -15.26 6.36 -24.63
N ASP A 91 -14.70 6.17 -23.43
CA ASP A 91 -14.65 7.14 -22.35
C ASP A 91 -13.20 7.38 -21.89
N PRO A 92 -12.48 8.33 -22.51
CA PRO A 92 -11.11 8.64 -22.12
C PRO A 92 -11.00 9.24 -20.72
N GLU A 93 -12.07 9.77 -20.12
CA GLU A 93 -12.05 10.35 -18.77
C GLU A 93 -11.76 9.32 -17.69
N LEU A 94 -12.01 8.02 -17.95
CA LEU A 94 -11.61 6.94 -17.06
C LEU A 94 -10.11 6.96 -16.74
N ALA A 95 -9.26 7.48 -17.64
CA ALA A 95 -7.82 7.61 -17.40
C ALA A 95 -7.46 8.70 -16.36
N LEU A 96 -8.43 9.48 -15.87
CA LEU A 96 -8.29 10.40 -14.73
C LEU A 96 -8.72 9.81 -13.40
N GLN A 97 -9.34 8.62 -13.39
CA GLN A 97 -9.66 7.94 -12.14
C GLN A 97 -8.40 7.28 -11.57
N SER A 98 -8.19 7.40 -10.25
CA SER A 98 -6.93 7.02 -9.60
C SER A 98 -6.53 5.56 -9.85
N GLU A 99 -7.47 4.61 -9.70
CA GLU A 99 -7.18 3.18 -9.88
C GLU A 99 -6.89 2.82 -11.36
N PRO A 100 -7.75 3.15 -12.33
CA PRO A 100 -7.43 2.96 -13.75
C PRO A 100 -6.10 3.61 -14.18
N ALA A 101 -5.83 4.85 -13.72
CA ALA A 101 -4.59 5.55 -14.03
C ALA A 101 -3.36 4.85 -13.45
N ALA A 102 -3.45 4.28 -12.24
CA ALA A 102 -2.37 3.53 -11.61
C ALA A 102 -2.06 2.26 -12.40
N LYS A 103 -3.09 1.51 -12.80
CA LYS A 103 -2.95 0.32 -13.67
C LYS A 103 -2.29 0.66 -15.00
N ILE A 104 -2.71 1.75 -15.66
CA ILE A 104 -2.07 2.23 -16.90
C ILE A 104 -0.60 2.56 -16.66
N LEU A 105 -0.29 3.31 -15.60
CA LEU A 105 1.09 3.69 -15.27
C LEU A 105 1.97 2.46 -15.02
N VAL A 106 1.54 1.54 -14.14
CA VAL A 106 2.35 0.38 -13.73
C VAL A 106 2.47 -0.62 -14.87
N LYS A 107 1.33 -1.19 -15.32
CA LYS A 107 1.33 -2.21 -16.38
C LYS A 107 1.93 -1.67 -17.67
N GLY A 108 1.58 -0.44 -18.05
CA GLY A 108 2.10 0.20 -19.26
C GLY A 108 3.61 0.44 -19.22
N SER A 109 4.17 0.77 -18.05
CA SER A 109 5.63 0.91 -17.91
C SER A 109 6.36 -0.44 -17.93
N MET A 110 5.75 -1.46 -17.35
CA MET A 110 6.32 -2.81 -17.26
C MET A 110 6.28 -3.57 -18.60
N GLU A 111 5.27 -3.29 -19.44
CA GLU A 111 5.06 -3.96 -20.72
C GLU A 111 5.41 -3.09 -21.93
N GLY A 112 5.86 -1.86 -21.70
CA GLY A 112 6.32 -0.93 -22.73
C GLY A 112 5.21 -0.46 -23.66
N TRP A 113 4.08 -0.04 -23.09
CA TRP A 113 2.92 0.37 -23.88
C TRP A 113 3.15 1.64 -24.70
N PHE A 114 3.91 2.59 -24.15
CA PHE A 114 3.98 3.97 -24.65
C PHE A 114 5.03 4.15 -25.77
N THR A 115 6.21 3.54 -25.61
CA THR A 115 7.35 3.72 -26.53
C THR A 115 7.91 2.41 -27.08
N ARG A 116 7.32 1.26 -26.70
CA ARG A 116 7.86 -0.11 -26.89
C ARG A 116 9.10 -0.42 -26.04
N LYS A 117 9.54 0.49 -25.17
CA LYS A 117 10.57 0.22 -24.17
C LYS A 117 9.91 -0.10 -22.84
N LYS A 118 10.40 -1.14 -22.16
CA LYS A 118 9.88 -1.56 -20.85
C LYS A 118 10.89 -1.24 -19.76
N ILE A 119 10.41 -1.07 -18.53
CA ILE A 119 11.26 -0.82 -17.35
C ILE A 119 12.37 -1.87 -17.22
N GLY A 120 12.06 -3.15 -17.49
CA GLY A 120 13.02 -4.25 -17.44
C GLY A 120 14.21 -4.12 -18.40
N ASP A 121 14.13 -3.28 -19.43
CA ASP A 121 15.25 -3.01 -20.34
C ASP A 121 16.36 -2.17 -19.66
N TYR A 122 16.03 -1.48 -18.57
CA TYR A 122 16.91 -0.52 -17.89
C TYR A 122 17.13 -0.86 -16.40
N ILE A 123 16.12 -1.42 -15.75
CA ILE A 123 16.08 -1.65 -14.31
C ILE A 123 15.80 -3.13 -14.05
N THR A 124 16.78 -3.79 -13.43
CA THR A 124 16.76 -5.21 -13.07
C THR A 124 17.12 -5.39 -11.59
N LEU A 125 17.23 -6.64 -11.11
CA LEU A 125 17.70 -6.93 -9.76
C LEU A 125 19.11 -6.39 -9.48
N SER A 126 20.00 -6.36 -10.47
CA SER A 126 21.40 -5.94 -10.33
C SER A 126 21.70 -4.56 -10.89
N LYS A 127 20.72 -3.89 -11.52
CA LYS A 127 20.93 -2.63 -12.24
C LYS A 127 19.77 -1.66 -12.02
N SER A 128 20.09 -0.40 -11.73
CA SER A 128 19.12 0.69 -11.58
C SER A 128 19.46 1.88 -12.50
N ASP A 129 19.30 1.71 -13.82
CA ASP A 129 19.55 2.79 -14.80
C ASP A 129 18.33 3.70 -14.93
N PHE A 130 18.04 4.45 -13.86
CA PHE A 130 16.90 5.38 -13.81
C PHE A 130 16.98 6.49 -14.86
N HIS A 131 18.20 6.86 -15.29
CA HIS A 131 18.38 7.90 -16.30
C HIS A 131 17.86 7.44 -17.67
N ASN A 132 18.31 6.27 -18.15
CA ASN A 132 17.84 5.78 -19.44
C ASN A 132 16.42 5.21 -19.38
N ALA A 133 15.92 4.85 -18.19
CA ALA A 133 14.54 4.42 -18.00
C ALA A 133 13.50 5.48 -18.44
N ARG A 134 13.86 6.77 -18.56
CA ARG A 134 12.98 7.81 -19.12
C ARG A 134 12.37 7.42 -20.48
N ARG A 135 13.11 6.60 -21.23
CA ARG A 135 12.72 6.04 -22.53
C ARG A 135 11.44 5.22 -22.52
N VAL A 136 11.02 4.72 -21.36
CA VAL A 136 9.77 3.96 -21.20
C VAL A 136 8.55 4.85 -21.45
N ILE A 137 8.62 6.12 -21.05
CA ILE A 137 7.49 7.06 -21.09
C ILE A 137 7.62 8.04 -22.25
N ASN A 138 8.80 8.62 -22.42
CA ASN A 138 9.10 9.62 -23.45
C ASN A 138 10.54 9.43 -23.94
N GLY A 139 11.19 10.40 -24.59
CA GLY A 139 12.60 10.35 -24.96
C GLY A 139 13.54 10.38 -23.74
N ARG A 140 14.41 11.39 -23.67
CA ARG A 140 15.29 11.61 -22.50
C ARG A 140 15.10 12.99 -21.87
N ASP A 141 14.01 13.68 -22.24
CA ASP A 141 13.70 14.95 -21.63
C ASP A 141 13.54 14.78 -20.12
N LYS A 142 14.23 15.64 -19.36
CA LYS A 142 14.25 15.64 -17.88
C LYS A 142 14.70 14.34 -17.22
N ALA A 143 15.44 13.49 -17.95
CA ALA A 143 15.92 12.21 -17.46
C ALA A 143 16.77 12.33 -16.18
N GLY A 144 17.62 13.36 -16.08
CA GLY A 144 18.46 13.61 -14.90
C GLY A 144 17.65 13.92 -13.65
N GLU A 145 16.68 14.84 -13.76
CA GLU A 145 15.81 15.23 -12.67
C GLU A 145 14.93 14.06 -12.19
N ILE A 146 14.32 13.34 -13.12
CA ILE A 146 13.48 12.17 -12.81
C ILE A 146 14.34 11.06 -12.17
N ALA A 147 15.55 10.80 -12.66
CA ALA A 147 16.45 9.82 -12.06
C ALA A 147 16.84 10.18 -10.62
N ARG A 148 17.03 11.47 -10.33
CA ARG A 148 17.29 11.94 -8.96
C ARG A 148 16.09 11.70 -8.04
N ILE A 149 14.88 11.98 -8.53
CA ILE A 149 13.61 11.71 -7.81
C ILE A 149 13.46 10.19 -7.57
N ALA A 150 13.75 9.36 -8.57
CA ALA A 150 13.70 7.89 -8.46
C ALA A 150 14.64 7.37 -7.37
N LYS A 151 15.87 7.89 -7.28
CA LYS A 151 16.79 7.54 -6.17
C LYS A 151 16.21 7.87 -4.80
N GLN A 152 15.52 9.00 -4.66
CA GLN A 152 14.90 9.41 -3.40
C GLN A 152 13.69 8.55 -3.03
N TYR A 153 12.92 8.07 -4.02
CA TYR A 153 11.86 7.08 -3.79
C TYR A 153 12.44 5.69 -3.47
N ASP A 154 13.50 5.24 -4.15
CA ASP A 154 14.14 3.94 -3.88
C ASP A 154 14.65 3.87 -2.44
N GLN A 155 15.27 4.94 -1.95
CA GLN A 155 15.67 5.05 -0.55
C GLN A 155 14.48 5.01 0.41
N ALA A 156 13.41 5.76 0.13
CA ALA A 156 12.23 5.80 0.99
C ALA A 156 11.52 4.43 1.06
N LEU A 157 11.31 3.79 -0.09
CA LEU A 157 10.75 2.45 -0.18
C LEU A 157 11.62 1.41 0.52
N LYS A 158 12.95 1.55 0.46
CA LYS A 158 13.89 0.68 1.17
C LYS A 158 13.74 0.84 2.68
N SER A 159 13.64 2.07 3.17
CA SER A 159 13.43 2.34 4.59
C SER A 159 12.10 1.80 5.13
N GLU A 160 11.09 1.64 4.27
CA GLU A 160 9.80 1.05 4.62
C GLU A 160 9.77 -0.49 4.45
N GLY A 161 10.86 -1.11 3.98
CA GLY A 161 10.90 -2.56 3.78
C GLY A 161 10.16 -3.04 2.54
N TYR A 162 9.99 -2.21 1.49
CA TYR A 162 9.40 -2.67 0.24
C TYR A 162 10.20 -3.84 -0.34
N GLY A 163 9.51 -4.98 -0.57
CA GLY A 163 10.09 -6.18 -1.15
C GLY A 163 10.87 -7.04 -0.15
N GLU A 164 10.89 -6.66 1.14
CA GLU A 164 11.14 -7.62 2.20
C GLU A 164 9.88 -8.48 2.34
N GLU A 165 10.04 -9.79 2.49
CA GLU A 165 8.90 -10.65 2.85
C GLU A 165 8.25 -10.03 4.08
N GLU A 166 6.94 -9.79 4.01
CA GLU A 166 6.16 -9.41 5.17
C GLU A 166 6.40 -10.52 6.19
N LYS A 167 7.23 -10.27 7.20
CA LYS A 167 7.25 -11.14 8.37
C LYS A 167 5.81 -11.14 8.81
N ALA A 168 5.13 -12.27 8.64
CA ALA A 168 3.87 -12.54 9.31
C ALA A 168 4.02 -11.96 10.72
N PRO A 169 3.04 -11.20 11.24
CA PRO A 169 3.13 -10.62 12.57
C PRO A 169 3.75 -11.68 13.45
N GLN A 170 4.95 -11.40 13.98
CA GLN A 170 5.50 -12.30 14.98
C GLN A 170 4.42 -12.32 16.03
N ALA A 171 3.69 -13.44 16.11
CA ALA A 171 2.77 -13.65 17.20
C ALA A 171 3.62 -13.35 18.42
N GLU A 172 3.25 -12.30 19.17
CA GLU A 172 3.75 -12.16 20.52
C GLU A 172 3.67 -13.56 21.12
N PRO A 173 4.77 -14.08 21.70
CA PRO A 173 4.79 -15.46 22.16
C PRO A 173 3.52 -15.64 22.98
N THR A 174 2.58 -16.45 22.44
CA THR A 174 1.34 -16.72 23.13
C THR A 174 1.79 -17.17 24.50
N PRO A 175 1.40 -16.47 25.59
CA PRO A 175 1.82 -16.90 26.90
C PRO A 175 1.42 -18.37 26.97
N ILE A 176 2.41 -19.23 27.26
CA ILE A 176 2.15 -20.64 27.47
C ILE A 176 1.26 -20.67 28.70
N ILE A 177 -0.04 -20.64 28.47
CA ILE A 177 -1.02 -20.96 29.49
C ILE A 177 -0.81 -22.45 29.68
N HIS A 178 0.05 -22.80 30.64
CA HIS A 178 0.01 -24.12 31.25
C HIS A 178 -1.45 -24.40 31.54
N LYS A 179 -1.95 -25.49 30.94
CA LYS A 179 -3.33 -25.96 30.99
C LYS A 179 -4.08 -25.44 32.22
N SER A 180 -5.24 -24.82 31.96
CA SER A 180 -6.39 -24.69 32.84
C SER A 180 -6.19 -25.22 34.27
N LEU A 181 -6.22 -24.30 35.24
CA LEU A 181 -6.29 -24.57 36.69
C LEU A 181 -7.45 -25.51 37.09
N ALA A 182 -8.38 -25.82 36.18
CA ALA A 182 -9.44 -26.79 36.41
C ALA A 182 -8.95 -28.25 36.47
N GLU A 183 -7.72 -28.56 36.03
CA GLU A 183 -7.16 -29.92 36.12
C GLU A 183 -6.20 -30.14 37.31
N SER A 184 -5.88 -29.10 38.10
CA SER A 184 -5.06 -29.26 39.32
C SER A 184 -5.94 -29.53 40.54
N LYS A 185 -6.56 -30.72 40.62
CA LYS A 185 -7.27 -31.16 41.84
C LYS A 185 -6.35 -31.80 42.89
N GLU A 186 -5.07 -31.95 42.61
CA GLU A 186 -4.10 -32.46 43.60
C GLU A 186 -2.82 -31.64 43.58
N MET A 187 -2.88 -30.38 44.01
CA MET A 187 -1.71 -29.75 44.63
C MET A 187 -2.06 -28.46 45.37
N ILE A 188 -1.64 -28.42 46.63
CA ILE A 188 -1.43 -27.25 47.49
C ILE A 188 -2.70 -26.74 48.20
N GLY A 189 -2.71 -27.00 49.51
CA GLY A 189 -3.82 -26.74 50.41
C GLY A 189 -4.05 -25.26 50.70
N GLY A 190 -5.33 -24.92 50.80
CA GLY A 190 -5.83 -23.72 51.45
C GLY A 190 -5.76 -22.44 50.60
N VAL A 191 -6.80 -21.63 50.78
CA VAL A 191 -7.04 -20.30 50.17
C VAL A 191 -5.79 -19.39 50.19
N THR A 192 -4.88 -19.59 51.15
CA THR A 192 -3.64 -18.86 51.30
C THR A 192 -2.67 -19.03 50.13
N GLY A 193 -2.55 -20.24 49.55
CA GLY A 193 -1.59 -20.52 48.47
C GLY A 193 -1.97 -19.86 47.13
N LEU A 194 -3.27 -19.67 46.89
CA LEU A 194 -3.78 -19.01 45.69
C LEU A 194 -3.47 -17.51 45.69
N VAL A 195 -3.47 -16.88 46.86
CA VAL A 195 -3.24 -15.44 47.03
C VAL A 195 -1.76 -15.10 46.81
N THR A 196 -0.83 -15.93 47.29
CA THR A 196 0.61 -15.72 47.10
C THR A 196 1.03 -15.86 45.64
N ALA A 197 0.47 -16.85 44.92
CA ALA A 197 0.75 -17.05 43.50
C ALA A 197 0.21 -15.89 42.63
N LEU A 198 -0.94 -15.32 42.99
CA LEU A 198 -1.52 -14.17 42.29
C LEU A 198 -0.71 -12.89 42.54
N GLY A 199 -0.23 -12.68 43.77
CA GLY A 199 0.61 -11.52 44.12
C GLY A 199 1.92 -11.49 43.33
N ALA A 200 2.63 -12.61 43.28
CA ALA A 200 3.90 -12.71 42.52
C ALA A 200 3.71 -12.50 41.00
N LEU A 201 2.55 -12.87 40.47
CA LEU A 201 2.21 -12.67 39.06
C LEU A 201 1.89 -11.20 38.75
N LEU A 202 1.23 -10.49 39.67
CA LEU A 202 0.86 -9.09 39.50
C LEU A 202 2.07 -8.15 39.64
N ASP A 203 3.04 -8.51 40.49
CA ASP A 203 4.30 -7.74 40.68
C ASP A 203 5.21 -7.77 39.44
N GLN A 204 5.02 -8.71 38.51
CA GLN A 204 5.81 -8.84 37.28
C GLN A 204 5.18 -8.13 36.06
N LEU A 205 4.02 -7.49 36.22
CA LEU A 205 3.26 -6.88 35.13
C LEU A 205 3.26 -5.35 35.23
N ASP A 206 3.34 -4.66 34.08
CA ASP A 206 3.23 -3.21 34.02
C ASP A 206 1.83 -2.74 34.49
N GLY A 207 1.74 -1.56 35.11
CA GLY A 207 0.56 -1.11 35.87
C GLY A 207 -0.73 -1.00 35.04
N LYS A 208 -0.63 -0.81 33.72
CA LYS A 208 -1.78 -0.83 32.80
C LYS A 208 -2.32 -2.24 32.55
N VAL A 209 -1.46 -3.26 32.57
CA VAL A 209 -1.81 -4.67 32.36
C VAL A 209 -2.50 -5.24 33.60
N VAL A 210 -2.03 -4.84 34.79
CA VAL A 210 -2.64 -5.20 36.08
C VAL A 210 -4.12 -4.78 36.15
N ALA A 211 -4.46 -3.59 35.69
CA ALA A 211 -5.85 -3.09 35.69
C ALA A 211 -6.79 -3.90 34.77
N ILE A 212 -6.29 -4.38 33.63
CA ILE A 212 -7.06 -5.20 32.68
C ILE A 212 -7.33 -6.59 33.26
N VAL A 213 -6.32 -7.20 33.89
CA VAL A 213 -6.45 -8.53 34.53
C VAL A 213 -7.45 -8.47 35.68
N LEU A 214 -7.38 -7.47 36.55
CA LEU A 214 -8.31 -7.29 37.66
C LEU A 214 -9.75 -7.02 37.18
N GLY A 215 -9.91 -6.21 36.12
CA GLY A 215 -11.20 -5.97 35.48
C GLY A 215 -11.84 -7.25 34.91
N GLY A 216 -11.06 -8.09 34.24
CA GLY A 216 -11.52 -9.36 33.69
C GLY A 216 -11.96 -10.36 34.76
N ILE A 217 -11.22 -10.45 35.87
CA ILE A 217 -11.56 -11.33 37.00
C ILE A 217 -12.86 -10.88 37.68
N ALA A 218 -13.05 -9.57 37.88
CA ALA A 218 -14.28 -9.03 38.45
C ALA A 218 -15.51 -9.29 37.57
N ILE A 219 -15.37 -9.11 36.25
CA ILE A 219 -16.43 -9.41 35.27
C ILE A 219 -16.77 -10.90 35.28
N GLY A 220 -15.76 -11.78 35.30
CA GLY A 220 -15.96 -13.23 35.39
C GLY A 220 -16.70 -13.66 36.65
N PHE A 221 -16.39 -13.04 37.80
CA PHE A 221 -17.06 -13.33 39.06
C PHE A 221 -18.53 -12.88 39.07
N ILE A 222 -18.81 -11.70 38.49
CA ILE A 222 -20.17 -11.18 38.32
C ILE A 222 -20.97 -12.07 37.36
N ALA A 223 -20.38 -12.44 36.22
CA ALA A 223 -21.03 -13.31 35.23
C ALA A 223 -21.36 -14.69 35.81
N ASN A 224 -20.46 -15.28 36.60
CA ASN A 224 -20.68 -16.57 37.23
C ASN A 224 -21.79 -16.50 38.31
N ARG A 225 -21.88 -15.40 39.07
CA ARG A 225 -22.97 -15.16 40.03
C ARG A 225 -24.32 -14.96 39.35
N LEU A 226 -24.35 -14.24 38.24
CA LEU A 226 -25.56 -14.03 37.44
C LEU A 226 -26.02 -15.34 36.79
N TYR A 227 -25.09 -16.16 36.29
CA TYR A 227 -25.38 -17.46 35.71
C TYR A 227 -25.93 -18.46 36.75
N ALA A 228 -25.31 -18.53 37.94
CA ALA A 228 -25.80 -19.38 39.03
C ALA A 228 -27.23 -18.98 39.43
N ARG A 229 -27.50 -17.68 39.55
CA ARG A 229 -28.83 -17.16 39.89
C ARG A 229 -29.88 -17.44 38.80
N TRP A 230 -29.52 -17.29 37.53
CA TRP A 230 -30.41 -17.62 36.40
C TRP A 230 -30.77 -19.11 36.34
N LYS A 231 -29.83 -19.99 36.74
CA LYS A 231 -30.02 -21.43 36.75
C LYS A 231 -30.98 -21.88 37.86
N ASP A 232 -30.96 -21.20 39.01
CA ASP A 232 -31.84 -21.52 40.14
C ASP A 232 -33.29 -20.99 39.95
N GLU A 233 -33.49 -20.04 39.03
CA GLU A 233 -34.81 -19.48 38.68
C GLU A 233 -35.56 -20.27 37.57
N ARG A 234 -35.06 -21.45 37.14
CA ARG A 234 -35.67 -22.32 36.11
C ARG A 234 -36.08 -23.69 36.61
#